data_AF-A0A9E3P1A4-F1
#
_entry.id   AF-A0A9E3P1A4-F1
#
_cell.length_a   1.000
_cell.length_b   1.000
_cell.length_c   1.000
_cell.angle_alpha   90.00
_cell.angle_beta   90.00
_cell.angle_gamma   90.00
#
_symmetry.space_group_name_H-M   'P 1'
#
loop_
_entity.id
_entity.type
_entity.pdbx_description
1 polymer ?
#
loop_
_entity_poly.entity_id
_entity_poly.type
_entity_poly.pdbx_seq_one_letter_code
_entity_poly.pdbx_strand_id
1 'polypeptide(L)'
;MKNSRSLSLFGFFVAIGVAAACSSSDTNGTGGGDAGVDSDAPPSNDDAGVDASQPPVDGGDAASDANDGGGRSGLNQSKKIVDLDEAERRQLCDWTASIQGGYGVIRQCDGGNVPSAPNQQACVDGVPDDNCEVTVAEYETCAVRFAADACTAFGSVECAPIVACQP
;
A
#
# COMPACT_ATOMS: atom_id res chain seq x y z
N MET A 1 -18.09 28.54 4.01
CA MET A 1 -16.83 28.48 3.25
C MET A 1 -17.04 27.43 2.17
N LYS A 2 -17.08 27.84 0.90
CA LYS A 2 -17.35 26.97 -0.24
C LYS A 2 -16.03 26.32 -0.64
N ASN A 3 -15.83 25.06 -0.24
CA ASN A 3 -14.67 24.30 -0.69
C ASN A 3 -14.85 24.03 -2.18
N SER A 4 -14.09 24.76 -3.01
CA SER A 4 -13.91 24.46 -4.42
C SER A 4 -13.28 23.07 -4.53
N ARG A 5 -14.12 22.03 -4.59
CA ARG A 5 -13.70 20.68 -4.99
C ARG A 5 -13.22 20.82 -6.44
N SER A 6 -11.91 20.87 -6.59
CA SER A 6 -11.25 20.75 -7.89
C SER A 6 -11.74 19.45 -8.51
N LEU A 7 -12.59 19.54 -9.54
CA LEU A 7 -12.87 18.40 -10.41
C LEU A 7 -11.55 18.05 -11.11
N SER A 8 -10.71 17.26 -10.45
CA SER A 8 -9.78 16.42 -11.18
C SER A 8 -10.63 15.42 -11.94
N LEU A 9 -10.99 15.82 -13.16
CA LEU A 9 -11.23 14.93 -14.28
C LEU A 9 -10.02 13.99 -14.40
N PHE A 10 -9.96 12.96 -13.56
CA PHE A 10 -9.38 11.69 -13.99
C PHE A 10 -10.39 11.10 -14.97
N GLY A 11 -10.39 11.70 -16.16
CA GLY A 11 -11.00 11.14 -17.34
C GLY A 11 -10.32 9.82 -17.61
N PHE A 12 -10.94 8.75 -17.11
CA PHE A 12 -10.76 7.40 -17.63
C PHE A 12 -11.37 7.38 -19.03
N PHE A 13 -10.70 8.04 -19.99
CA PHE A 13 -10.89 7.74 -21.39
C PHE A 13 -10.25 6.37 -21.63
N VAL A 14 -11.07 5.33 -21.48
CA VAL A 14 -10.80 4.02 -22.08
C VAL A 14 -10.91 4.22 -23.59
N ALA A 15 -9.82 4.64 -24.22
CA ALA A 15 -9.66 4.45 -25.65
C ALA A 15 -9.47 2.94 -25.87
N ILE A 16 -10.56 2.27 -26.26
CA ILE A 16 -10.55 0.90 -26.76
C ILE A 16 -9.79 0.90 -28.08
N GLY A 17 -8.47 0.74 -28.00
CA GLY A 17 -7.61 0.39 -29.13
C GLY A 17 -7.43 -1.12 -29.16
N VAL A 18 -8.26 -1.83 -29.91
CA VAL A 18 -8.00 -3.23 -30.24
C VAL A 18 -6.85 -3.27 -31.24
N ALA A 19 -5.64 -3.57 -30.77
CA ALA A 19 -4.53 -3.99 -31.62
C ALA A 19 -4.26 -5.48 -31.35
N ALA A 20 -4.81 -6.33 -32.22
CA ALA A 20 -4.37 -7.70 -32.35
C ALA A 20 -2.96 -7.69 -32.95
N ALA A 21 -1.95 -8.04 -32.15
CA ALA A 21 -0.63 -8.42 -32.64
C ALA A 21 -0.17 -9.69 -31.93
N CYS A 22 -0.32 -10.79 -32.65
CA CYS A 22 0.40 -12.02 -32.43
C CYS A 22 1.91 -11.75 -32.60
N SER A 23 2.71 -12.00 -31.56
CA SER A 23 4.15 -12.18 -31.72
C SER A 23 4.57 -13.39 -30.89
N SER A 24 4.89 -14.45 -31.61
CA SER A 24 5.33 -15.74 -31.11
C SER A 24 6.75 -15.68 -30.57
N SER A 25 6.98 -16.46 -29.51
CA SER A 25 8.16 -17.28 -29.19
C SER A 25 9.54 -16.84 -29.65
N ASP A 26 10.49 -16.75 -28.71
CA ASP A 26 11.73 -17.53 -28.80
C ASP A 26 12.39 -17.77 -27.43
N THR A 27 13.06 -18.92 -27.39
CA THR A 27 13.59 -19.67 -26.27
C THR A 27 14.96 -19.21 -25.75
N ASN A 28 15.29 -19.69 -24.55
CA ASN A 28 16.62 -20.14 -24.09
C ASN A 28 17.62 -19.07 -23.60
N GLY A 29 17.98 -19.19 -22.32
CA GLY A 29 19.02 -18.39 -21.67
C GLY A 29 19.51 -19.06 -20.39
N THR A 30 19.95 -20.31 -20.47
CA THR A 30 20.76 -20.95 -19.43
C THR A 30 22.13 -20.27 -19.41
N GLY A 31 22.41 -19.49 -18.36
CA GLY A 31 23.70 -18.84 -18.13
C GLY A 31 24.15 -19.07 -16.70
N GLY A 32 24.86 -20.18 -16.48
CA GLY A 32 25.63 -20.40 -15.26
C GLY A 32 26.87 -19.51 -15.25
N GLY A 33 27.26 -19.08 -14.05
CA GLY A 33 28.42 -18.24 -13.81
C GLY A 33 28.79 -18.24 -12.33
N ASP A 34 29.25 -19.37 -11.82
CA ASP A 34 30.05 -19.45 -10.60
C ASP A 34 31.41 -18.77 -10.84
N ALA A 35 31.68 -17.69 -10.11
CA ALA A 35 33.03 -17.26 -9.79
C ALA A 35 33.00 -16.54 -8.44
N GLY A 36 33.59 -17.17 -7.44
CA GLY A 36 33.75 -16.60 -6.12
C GLY A 36 34.64 -15.36 -6.11
N VAL A 37 34.44 -14.55 -5.09
CA VAL A 37 35.42 -13.58 -4.58
C VAL A 37 35.35 -13.60 -3.06
N ASP A 38 36.39 -14.22 -2.52
CA ASP A 38 37.18 -13.87 -1.34
C ASP A 38 36.51 -13.21 -0.12
N SER A 39 36.67 -13.91 1.00
CA SER A 39 36.72 -13.31 2.33
C SER A 39 37.97 -12.43 2.44
N ASP A 40 37.85 -11.17 2.86
CA ASP A 40 38.83 -10.51 3.75
C ASP A 40 38.42 -9.08 4.18
N ALA A 41 38.37 -8.91 5.49
CA ALA A 41 38.52 -7.68 6.29
C ALA A 41 37.36 -6.65 6.40
N PRO A 42 37.01 -6.24 7.65
CA PRO A 42 36.12 -5.11 7.93
C PRO A 42 36.86 -3.76 7.85
N PRO A 43 36.22 -2.68 7.39
CA PRO A 43 36.67 -1.34 7.73
C PRO A 43 36.16 -0.98 9.13
N SER A 44 37.08 -0.96 10.09
CA SER A 44 37.01 -0.08 11.25
C SER A 44 36.83 1.35 10.75
N ASN A 45 35.68 1.97 11.04
CA ASN A 45 35.55 3.41 10.95
C ASN A 45 35.43 3.93 12.37
N ASP A 46 36.54 4.54 12.80
CA ASP A 46 36.67 5.31 14.00
C ASP A 46 35.62 6.42 14.06
N ASP A 47 34.76 6.30 15.07
CA ASP A 47 34.46 7.32 16.07
C ASP A 47 35.10 8.71 15.83
N ALA A 48 34.31 9.62 15.25
CA ALA A 48 34.57 11.05 15.34
C ALA A 48 33.24 11.82 15.42
N GLY A 49 32.77 12.03 16.64
CA GLY A 49 31.90 13.17 16.96
C GLY A 49 30.42 12.85 17.15
N VAL A 50 30.10 12.01 18.13
CA VAL A 50 28.79 12.11 18.81
C VAL A 50 28.78 13.41 19.61
N ASP A 51 28.08 14.41 19.09
CA ASP A 51 27.72 15.63 19.81
C ASP A 51 26.90 15.26 21.05
N ALA A 52 27.48 15.53 22.22
CA ALA A 52 26.93 15.21 23.54
C ALA A 52 25.70 16.07 23.94
N SER A 53 24.88 16.48 22.97
CA SER A 53 23.62 17.19 23.19
C SER A 53 22.39 16.38 22.80
N GLN A 54 22.54 15.13 22.34
CA GLN A 54 21.36 14.30 22.08
C GLN A 54 20.75 13.83 23.41
N PRO A 55 19.47 14.17 23.69
CA PRO A 55 18.77 13.65 24.84
C PRO A 55 18.74 12.10 24.75
N PRO A 56 18.67 11.39 25.88
CA PRO A 56 18.59 9.93 25.89
C PRO A 56 17.42 9.50 25.02
N VAL A 57 17.73 8.87 23.87
CA VAL A 57 16.75 8.10 23.13
C VAL A 57 16.55 6.82 23.93
N ASP A 58 15.54 6.83 24.80
CA ASP A 58 15.00 5.63 25.42
C ASP A 58 14.72 4.62 24.30
N GLY A 59 15.60 3.61 24.21
CA GLY A 59 15.38 2.39 23.46
C GLY A 59 14.26 1.62 24.14
N GLY A 60 13.03 2.12 23.96
CA GLY A 60 11.82 1.43 24.31
C GLY A 60 11.65 0.28 23.34
N ASP A 61 12.15 -0.89 23.72
CA ASP A 61 11.56 -2.16 23.33
C ASP A 61 10.05 -2.07 23.60
N ALA A 62 9.30 -1.61 22.60
CA ALA A 62 7.85 -1.64 22.58
C ALA A 62 7.42 -3.10 22.46
N ALA A 63 7.61 -3.85 23.55
CA ALA A 63 6.82 -5.01 23.86
C ALA A 63 5.36 -4.57 23.79
N SER A 64 4.77 -4.79 22.62
CA SER A 64 3.43 -4.37 22.28
C SER A 64 2.48 -5.13 23.20
N ASP A 65 1.88 -4.40 24.14
CA ASP A 65 0.78 -4.86 24.95
C ASP A 65 -0.34 -5.38 24.02
N ALA A 66 -0.42 -6.70 23.91
CA ALA A 66 -1.24 -7.41 22.94
C ALA A 66 -2.75 -7.43 23.29
N ASN A 67 -3.29 -6.38 23.92
CA ASN A 67 -4.67 -6.37 24.42
C ASN A 67 -5.54 -5.18 23.98
N ASP A 68 -5.04 -4.23 23.17
CA ASP A 68 -5.81 -3.01 22.82
C ASP A 68 -6.73 -3.13 21.59
N GLY A 69 -6.99 -4.33 21.07
CA GLY A 69 -7.89 -4.48 19.91
C GLY A 69 -7.41 -3.76 18.65
N GLY A 70 -6.10 -3.51 18.55
CA GLY A 70 -5.46 -2.96 17.36
C GLY A 70 -5.56 -3.93 16.18
N GLY A 71 -6.01 -3.41 15.05
CA GLY A 71 -6.12 -4.13 13.79
C GLY A 71 -4.78 -4.43 13.16
N ARG A 72 -4.81 -5.00 11.97
CA ARG A 72 -3.59 -5.41 11.23
C ARG A 72 -2.70 -4.20 10.90
N SER A 73 -3.30 -3.03 10.73
CA SER A 73 -2.63 -1.74 10.54
C SER A 73 -2.12 -1.11 11.83
N GLY A 74 -2.47 -1.65 13.00
CA GLY A 74 -2.23 -1.04 14.31
C GLY A 74 -3.30 -0.01 14.72
N LEU A 75 -4.35 0.18 13.92
CA LEU A 75 -5.47 1.10 14.20
C LEU A 75 -6.64 0.38 14.88
N ASN A 76 -7.52 1.12 15.56
CA ASN A 76 -8.72 0.53 16.16
C ASN A 76 -9.68 -0.02 15.09
N GLN A 77 -9.93 -1.33 15.12
CA GLN A 77 -10.74 -2.04 14.12
C GLN A 77 -12.19 -1.57 14.02
N SER A 78 -12.78 -1.08 15.11
CA SER A 78 -14.17 -0.61 15.14
C SER A 78 -14.32 0.86 14.76
N LYS A 79 -13.21 1.60 14.60
CA LYS A 79 -13.24 3.00 14.17
C LYS A 79 -13.68 3.08 12.71
N LYS A 80 -14.55 4.04 12.38
CA LYS A 80 -14.95 4.29 10.99
C LYS A 80 -13.80 4.96 10.24
N ILE A 81 -13.66 4.62 8.96
CA ILE A 81 -12.68 5.20 8.04
C ILE A 81 -12.79 6.74 8.00
N VAL A 82 -14.03 7.26 8.03
CA VAL A 82 -14.30 8.71 8.01
C VAL A 82 -13.84 9.43 9.28
N ASP A 83 -13.78 8.71 10.41
CA ASP A 83 -13.37 9.26 11.70
C ASP A 83 -11.85 9.18 11.92
N LEU A 84 -11.10 8.60 10.97
CA LEU A 84 -9.64 8.56 11.01
C LEU A 84 -9.07 9.95 10.77
N ASP A 85 -8.18 10.37 11.65
CA ASP A 85 -7.37 11.56 11.44
C ASP A 85 -6.33 11.34 10.33
N GLU A 86 -5.61 12.40 9.96
CA GLU A 86 -4.64 12.34 8.88
C GLU A 86 -3.48 11.37 9.16
N ALA A 87 -3.02 11.27 10.40
CA ALA A 87 -1.92 10.37 10.76
C ALA A 87 -2.38 8.91 10.69
N GLU A 88 -3.59 8.61 11.18
CA GLU A 88 -4.19 7.29 11.11
C GLU A 88 -4.45 6.87 9.65
N ARG A 89 -4.94 7.77 8.80
CA ARG A 89 -5.13 7.48 7.36
C ARG A 89 -3.81 7.13 6.68
N ARG A 90 -2.73 7.86 6.99
CA ARG A 90 -1.39 7.55 6.48
C ARG A 90 -0.90 6.18 6.97
N GLN A 91 -1.11 5.85 8.24
CA GLN A 91 -0.77 4.54 8.81
C GLN A 91 -1.54 3.40 8.12
N LEU A 92 -2.84 3.57 7.88
CA LEU A 92 -3.65 2.60 7.15
C LEU A 92 -3.15 2.40 5.71
N CYS A 93 -2.80 3.50 5.04
CA CYS A 93 -2.25 3.48 3.69
C CYS A 93 -0.88 2.79 3.60
N ASP A 94 0.02 3.06 4.54
CA ASP A 94 1.34 2.43 4.58
C ASP A 94 1.25 0.93 4.82
N TRP A 95 0.39 0.52 5.77
CA TRP A 95 0.09 -0.88 5.98
C TRP A 95 -0.47 -1.53 4.71
N THR A 96 -1.43 -0.88 4.05
CA THR A 96 -2.06 -1.37 2.81
C THR A 96 -1.04 -1.53 1.68
N ALA A 97 -0.16 -0.55 1.49
CA ALA A 97 0.92 -0.64 0.53
C ALA A 97 1.88 -1.77 0.88
N SER A 98 2.24 -1.94 2.16
CA SER A 98 3.15 -3.00 2.60
C SER A 98 2.68 -4.41 2.21
N ILE A 99 1.38 -4.69 2.33
CA ILE A 99 0.81 -6.00 1.95
C ILE A 99 0.59 -6.14 0.44
N GLN A 100 0.48 -5.01 -0.29
CA GLN A 100 0.26 -5.02 -1.74
C GLN A 100 1.56 -5.05 -2.56
N GLY A 101 2.73 -4.98 -1.91
CA GLY A 101 4.04 -4.96 -2.57
C GLY A 101 4.63 -3.55 -2.76
N GLY A 102 4.06 -2.54 -2.11
CA GLY A 102 4.46 -1.13 -2.17
C GLY A 102 3.49 -0.24 -2.92
N TYR A 103 3.76 1.07 -2.90
CA TYR A 103 3.05 2.06 -3.72
C TYR A 103 3.49 1.99 -5.19
N GLY A 104 2.58 2.33 -6.11
CA GLY A 104 2.87 2.41 -7.55
C GLY A 104 3.04 1.05 -8.25
N VAL A 105 2.77 -0.06 -7.56
CA VAL A 105 2.72 -1.39 -8.15
C VAL A 105 1.55 -1.47 -9.12
N ILE A 106 1.79 -2.06 -10.29
CA ILE A 106 0.78 -2.37 -11.30
C ILE A 106 0.64 -3.89 -11.37
N ARG A 107 -0.58 -4.40 -11.18
CA ARG A 107 -0.90 -5.82 -11.35
C ARG A 107 -1.59 -6.04 -12.68
N GLN A 108 -1.12 -7.03 -13.44
CA GLN A 108 -1.71 -7.38 -14.73
C GLN A 108 -2.80 -8.43 -14.51
N CYS A 109 -4.00 -8.13 -14.98
CA CYS A 109 -5.17 -9.00 -14.95
C CYS A 109 -5.64 -9.26 -16.39
N ASP A 110 -6.43 -10.31 -16.59
CA ASP A 110 -6.95 -10.68 -17.93
C ASP A 110 -7.79 -9.56 -18.59
N GLY A 111 -8.38 -8.67 -17.77
CA GLY A 111 -9.16 -7.52 -18.23
C GLY A 111 -8.40 -6.19 -18.29
N GLY A 112 -7.11 -6.16 -17.94
CA GLY A 112 -6.30 -4.95 -17.95
C GLY A 112 -5.40 -4.81 -16.72
N ASN A 113 -4.82 -3.62 -16.57
CA ASN A 113 -3.91 -3.32 -15.47
C ASN A 113 -4.68 -2.72 -14.29
N VAL A 114 -4.41 -3.24 -13.10
CA VAL A 114 -4.93 -2.73 -11.83
C VAL A 114 -3.80 -2.02 -11.09
N PRO A 115 -3.74 -0.68 -11.13
CA PRO A 115 -2.72 0.09 -10.42
C PRO A 115 -3.08 0.22 -8.93
N SER A 116 -2.08 0.10 -8.06
CA SER A 116 -2.15 0.59 -6.68
C SER A 116 -1.97 2.11 -6.63
N ALA A 117 -2.20 2.72 -5.46
CA ALA A 117 -1.95 4.15 -5.28
C ALA A 117 -0.47 4.49 -5.56
N PRO A 118 -0.16 5.55 -6.33
CA PRO A 118 1.21 5.87 -6.72
C PRO A 118 2.10 6.36 -5.57
N ASN A 119 1.50 6.85 -4.48
CA ASN A 119 2.19 7.30 -3.27
C ASN A 119 1.19 7.37 -2.09
N GLN A 120 1.70 7.62 -0.87
CA GLN A 120 0.90 7.71 0.35
C GLN A 120 -0.20 8.78 0.24
N GLN A 121 0.11 9.97 -0.26
CA GLN A 121 -0.89 11.05 -0.36
C GLN A 121 -2.05 10.66 -1.27
N ALA A 122 -1.75 10.07 -2.43
CA ALA A 122 -2.78 9.58 -3.34
C ALA A 122 -3.65 8.46 -2.73
N CYS A 123 -3.09 7.66 -1.82
CA CYS A 123 -3.86 6.70 -1.05
C CYS A 123 -4.80 7.41 -0.07
N VAL A 124 -4.28 8.37 0.72
CA VAL A 124 -5.06 9.15 1.70
C VAL A 124 -6.20 9.91 1.01
N ASP A 125 -5.93 10.50 -0.15
CA ASP A 125 -6.92 11.22 -0.97
C ASP A 125 -7.98 10.29 -1.58
N GLY A 126 -7.66 9.00 -1.73
CA GLY A 126 -8.57 7.97 -2.24
C GLY A 126 -9.42 7.30 -1.15
N VAL A 127 -9.18 7.59 0.13
CA VAL A 127 -9.99 7.09 1.23
C VAL A 127 -11.40 7.72 1.16
N PRO A 128 -12.49 6.93 1.22
CA PRO A 128 -13.85 7.45 1.09
C PRO A 128 -14.21 8.59 2.04
N ASP A 129 -15.01 9.53 1.55
CA ASP A 129 -15.52 10.72 2.25
C ASP A 129 -16.70 10.40 3.22
N ASP A 130 -17.11 11.43 3.97
CA ASP A 130 -18.05 11.56 5.10
C ASP A 130 -19.33 10.68 5.17
N ASN A 131 -19.73 10.03 4.07
CA ASN A 131 -20.93 9.17 4.04
C ASN A 131 -20.60 7.67 4.11
N CYS A 132 -19.33 7.30 4.15
CA CYS A 132 -18.91 5.91 4.21
C CYS A 132 -18.86 5.41 5.66
N GLU A 133 -19.74 4.49 6.02
CA GLU A 133 -19.77 3.88 7.37
C GLU A 133 -18.79 2.72 7.55
N VAL A 134 -17.91 2.48 6.57
CA VAL A 134 -16.93 1.39 6.60
C VAL A 134 -15.98 1.55 7.78
N THR A 135 -15.78 0.47 8.50
CA THR A 135 -14.83 0.36 9.62
C THR A 135 -13.42 0.03 9.14
N VAL A 136 -12.41 0.30 9.96
CA VAL A 136 -11.02 -0.13 9.72
C VAL A 136 -10.96 -1.65 9.49
N ALA A 137 -11.71 -2.45 10.26
CA ALA A 137 -11.73 -3.91 10.10
C ALA A 137 -12.19 -4.36 8.70
N GLU A 138 -13.26 -3.76 8.18
CA GLU A 138 -13.81 -4.07 6.86
C GLU A 138 -12.82 -3.65 5.76
N TYR A 139 -12.20 -2.47 5.91
CA TYR A 139 -11.16 -2.00 5.01
C TYR A 139 -9.96 -2.95 4.98
N GLU A 140 -9.42 -3.32 6.15
CA GLU A 140 -8.29 -4.25 6.27
C GLU A 140 -8.61 -5.63 5.67
N THR A 141 -9.85 -6.09 5.83
CA THR A 141 -10.30 -7.36 5.27
C THR A 141 -10.28 -7.32 3.73
N CYS A 142 -10.84 -6.26 3.14
CA CYS A 142 -10.79 -6.07 1.70
C CYS A 142 -9.35 -5.87 1.20
N ALA A 143 -8.51 -5.10 1.90
CA ALA A 143 -7.12 -4.86 1.51
C ALA A 143 -6.31 -6.16 1.47
N VAL A 144 -6.53 -7.09 2.42
CA VAL A 144 -5.91 -8.42 2.36
C VAL A 144 -6.44 -9.25 1.21
N ARG A 145 -7.74 -9.18 0.91
CA ARG A 145 -8.30 -9.85 -0.29
C ARG A 145 -7.66 -9.31 -1.57
N PHE A 146 -7.48 -8.00 -1.66
CA PHE A 146 -6.83 -7.33 -2.78
C PHE A 146 -5.35 -7.68 -2.91
N ALA A 147 -4.62 -7.77 -1.79
CA ALA A 147 -3.25 -8.22 -1.78
C ALA A 147 -3.11 -9.67 -2.26
N ALA A 148 -4.05 -10.55 -1.90
CA ALA A 148 -4.08 -11.93 -2.34
C ALA A 148 -4.42 -12.08 -3.82
N ASP A 149 -5.46 -11.37 -4.30
CA ASP A 149 -5.90 -11.39 -5.70
C ASP A 149 -6.63 -10.10 -6.07
N ALA A 150 -5.87 -9.12 -6.56
CA ALA A 150 -6.39 -7.84 -7.01
C ALA A 150 -7.34 -7.95 -8.21
N CYS A 151 -7.23 -9.03 -8.99
CA CYS A 151 -8.03 -9.20 -10.20
C CYS A 151 -9.47 -9.63 -9.88
N THR A 152 -9.71 -10.30 -8.75
CA THR A 152 -11.04 -10.73 -8.32
C THR A 152 -11.60 -9.99 -7.11
N ALA A 153 -10.76 -9.23 -6.39
CA ALA A 153 -11.14 -8.58 -5.13
C ALA A 153 -12.34 -7.63 -5.24
N PHE A 154 -12.48 -6.85 -6.32
CA PHE A 154 -13.59 -5.90 -6.46
C PHE A 154 -14.99 -6.56 -6.51
N GLY A 155 -15.08 -7.82 -6.94
CA GLY A 155 -16.33 -8.58 -6.97
C GLY A 155 -16.60 -9.38 -5.69
N SER A 156 -15.71 -9.30 -4.71
CA SER A 156 -15.79 -10.08 -3.48
C SER A 156 -16.74 -9.45 -2.46
N VAL A 157 -17.37 -10.28 -1.63
CA VAL A 157 -18.33 -9.82 -0.60
C VAL A 157 -17.63 -8.98 0.47
N GLU A 158 -16.35 -9.26 0.71
CA GLU A 158 -15.49 -8.59 1.67
C GLU A 158 -15.21 -7.12 1.28
N CYS A 159 -15.20 -6.82 -0.02
CA CYS A 159 -14.95 -5.48 -0.54
C CYS A 159 -16.25 -4.70 -0.86
N ALA A 160 -17.42 -5.35 -0.82
CA ALA A 160 -18.69 -4.73 -1.16
C ALA A 160 -18.98 -3.42 -0.39
N PRO A 161 -18.71 -3.31 0.93
CA PRO A 161 -18.92 -2.07 1.67
C PRO A 161 -18.07 -0.90 1.17
N ILE A 162 -16.82 -1.16 0.79
CA ILE A 162 -15.91 -0.13 0.26
C ILE A 162 -16.30 0.29 -1.15
N VAL A 163 -16.68 -0.67 -1.99
CA VAL A 163 -17.15 -0.40 -3.36
C VAL A 163 -18.42 0.45 -3.32
N ALA A 164 -19.32 0.20 -2.37
CA ALA A 164 -20.53 1.00 -2.17
C ALA A 164 -20.23 2.46 -1.74
N CYS A 165 -19.03 2.74 -1.23
CA CYS A 165 -18.59 4.07 -0.84
C CYS A 165 -17.86 4.85 -1.95
N GLN A 166 -17.63 4.25 -3.13
CA GLN A 166 -17.06 4.99 -4.24
C GLN A 166 -18.13 5.90 -4.89
N PRO A 167 -17.81 7.19 -5.14
CA PRO A 167 -18.75 8.14 -5.74
C PRO A 167 -19.07 7.85 -7.21
#